data_AF-A0A8J2WWR4-F1
#
_entry.id   AF-A0A8J2WWR4-F1
#
_cell.length_a   1.000
_cell.length_b   1.000
_cell.length_c   1.000
_cell.angle_alpha   90.00
_cell.angle_beta   90.00
_cell.angle_gamma   90.00
#
_symmetry.space_group_name_H-M   'P 1'
#
loop_
_entity.id
_entity.type
_entity.pdbx_description
1 polymer ?
#
loop_
_entity_poly.entity_id
_entity_poly.type
_entity_poly.pdbx_seq_one_letter_code
_entity_poly.pdbx_strand_id
1 'polypeptide(L)'
;MSSSAEEHTGPIPLAIIRAVQEGDKDLVEQWLVDTEAAYVNATLPEMLQVGRWPLEGGTVTLLTLCIVCNGAYTGRREMPHWGHELQMIAIADYDFQMLAIARMLLEHGADANLDDGHGVCPLEYASQHVFRNALPWFDLLLEFGANPNVTVRARASPSFDTTLLGKIISNGGLRMGRAPGQGRAPGQILGLARALLRAGARADSPHNDGTNPTWVLEQRRRGLEKWRRRRDLHWKRSVQRGRSHDLDPHFIELSNMITGVAAAGSFKKWLLRAHIDVLILRTQIQRGRAALPPRRRRPRGRDAKQRNALAFVLRQGDNGVVWNILSFWRDAG
;
A
#
# COMPACT_ATOMS: atom_id res chain seq x y z
N MET A 1 50.87 7.88 -14.46
CA MET A 1 49.97 8.89 -15.09
C MET A 1 49.23 8.19 -16.21
N SER A 2 47.89 8.32 -16.18
CA SER A 2 46.94 7.84 -17.19
C SER A 2 46.76 6.33 -17.33
N SER A 3 46.16 5.69 -16.33
CA SER A 3 45.33 4.50 -16.59
C SER A 3 43.97 5.03 -17.02
N SER A 4 43.65 4.76 -18.27
CA SER A 4 42.42 5.09 -18.98
C SER A 4 41.17 5.03 -18.08
N ALA A 5 40.47 6.17 -18.02
CA ALA A 5 39.04 6.16 -17.87
C ALA A 5 38.47 5.26 -18.97
N GLU A 6 38.17 4.01 -18.63
CA GLU A 6 37.27 3.20 -19.44
C GLU A 6 35.95 3.95 -19.44
N GLU A 7 35.62 4.52 -20.60
CA GLU A 7 34.29 5.05 -20.91
C GLU A 7 33.25 4.08 -20.33
N HIS A 8 32.49 4.53 -19.33
CA HIS A 8 31.40 3.78 -18.71
C HIS A 8 30.18 3.73 -19.66
N THR A 9 30.43 3.36 -20.92
CA THR A 9 29.47 3.24 -22.02
C THR A 9 29.08 1.78 -22.29
N GLY A 10 29.30 0.88 -21.33
CA GLY A 10 28.93 -0.56 -21.41
C GLY A 10 27.56 -0.86 -20.78
N PRO A 11 27.02 -2.09 -20.85
CA PRO A 11 25.84 -2.52 -20.08
C PRO A 11 26.14 -2.75 -18.59
N ILE A 12 25.13 -2.72 -17.72
CA ILE A 12 25.30 -2.84 -16.25
C ILE A 12 26.20 -4.04 -15.91
N PRO A 13 27.30 -3.83 -15.14
CA PRO A 13 28.23 -4.91 -14.86
C PRO A 13 27.56 -6.07 -14.11
N LEU A 14 27.84 -7.30 -14.54
CA LEU A 14 27.29 -8.51 -13.92
C LEU A 14 27.61 -8.61 -12.42
N ALA A 15 28.75 -8.05 -12.00
CA ALA A 15 29.12 -7.95 -10.59
C ALA A 15 28.09 -7.16 -9.77
N ILE A 16 27.57 -6.04 -10.31
CA ILE A 16 26.56 -5.21 -9.66
C ILE A 16 25.20 -5.92 -9.63
N ILE A 17 24.85 -6.62 -10.72
CA ILE A 17 23.64 -7.44 -10.77
C ILE A 17 23.66 -8.50 -9.66
N ARG A 18 24.80 -9.16 -9.45
CA ARG A 18 24.99 -10.14 -8.37
C ARG A 18 24.98 -9.49 -7.00
N ALA A 19 25.62 -8.34 -6.84
CA ALA A 19 25.60 -7.57 -5.60
C ALA A 19 24.16 -7.26 -5.14
N VAL A 20 23.31 -6.83 -6.08
CA VAL A 20 21.88 -6.59 -5.83
C VAL A 20 21.12 -7.89 -5.52
N GLN A 21 21.45 -9.02 -6.13
CA GLN A 21 20.83 -10.31 -5.79
C GLN A 21 21.21 -10.80 -4.39
N GLU A 22 22.44 -10.51 -3.95
CA GLU A 22 22.98 -10.96 -2.67
C GLU A 22 22.65 -9.99 -1.53
N GLY A 23 22.33 -8.73 -1.83
CA GLY A 23 22.12 -7.68 -0.83
C GLY A 23 23.39 -6.98 -0.38
N ASP A 24 24.46 -7.07 -1.18
CA ASP A 24 25.71 -6.35 -0.93
C ASP A 24 25.52 -4.86 -1.23
N LYS A 25 25.16 -4.12 -0.17
CA LYS A 25 24.94 -2.68 -0.21
C LYS A 25 26.22 -1.93 -0.55
N ASP A 26 27.34 -2.34 0.01
CA ASP A 26 28.59 -1.57 -0.04
C ASP A 26 29.17 -1.54 -1.46
N LEU A 27 29.10 -2.67 -2.16
CA LEU A 27 29.54 -2.74 -3.55
C LEU A 27 28.63 -1.92 -4.49
N VAL A 28 27.32 -1.90 -4.24
CA VAL A 28 26.38 -1.08 -5.02
C VAL A 28 26.59 0.41 -4.74
N GLU A 29 26.86 0.79 -3.48
CA GLU A 29 27.13 2.17 -3.10
C GLU A 29 28.42 2.69 -3.77
N GLN A 30 29.50 1.91 -3.73
CA GLN A 30 30.74 2.25 -4.42
C GLN A 30 30.52 2.46 -5.92
N TRP A 31 29.77 1.55 -6.55
CA TRP A 31 29.45 1.67 -7.97
C TRP A 31 28.61 2.91 -8.29
N LEU A 32 27.65 3.27 -7.43
CA LEU A 32 26.81 4.46 -7.62
C LEU A 32 27.58 5.77 -7.49
N VAL A 33 28.65 5.80 -6.70
CA VAL A 33 29.55 6.97 -6.59
C VAL A 33 30.31 7.21 -7.89
N ASP A 34 30.74 6.13 -8.55
CA ASP A 34 31.55 6.19 -9.77
C ASP A 34 30.70 6.28 -11.05
N THR A 35 29.38 6.16 -10.95
CA THR A 35 28.46 6.01 -12.09
C THR A 35 27.52 7.21 -12.27
N GLU A 36 27.26 7.60 -13.53
CA GLU A 36 26.29 8.65 -13.84
C GLU A 36 24.83 8.19 -13.67
N ALA A 37 23.95 9.11 -13.26
CA ALA A 37 22.52 8.87 -13.03
C ALA A 37 21.78 8.24 -14.23
N ALA A 38 22.19 8.57 -15.47
CA ALA A 38 21.58 8.03 -16.68
C ALA A 38 21.70 6.50 -16.76
N TYR A 39 22.75 5.94 -16.15
CA TYR A 39 23.06 4.53 -16.18
C TYR A 39 22.28 3.71 -15.14
N VAL A 40 21.81 4.36 -14.07
CA VAL A 40 20.99 3.73 -13.03
C VAL A 40 19.66 3.22 -13.62
N ASN A 41 19.18 3.87 -14.68
CA ASN A 41 17.98 3.50 -15.42
C ASN A 41 18.23 2.54 -16.58
N ALA A 42 19.47 2.08 -16.78
CA ALA A 42 19.77 1.13 -17.84
C ALA A 42 19.04 -0.20 -17.61
N THR A 43 18.60 -0.80 -18.71
CA THR A 43 17.99 -2.12 -18.69
C THR A 43 19.08 -3.19 -18.53
N LEU A 44 18.74 -4.26 -17.81
CA LEU A 44 19.68 -5.37 -17.57
C LEU A 44 20.03 -6.07 -18.90
N PRO A 45 21.31 -6.42 -19.15
CA PRO A 45 21.76 -6.92 -20.45
C PRO A 45 21.36 -8.36 -20.78
N GLU A 46 21.04 -9.18 -19.77
CA GLU A 46 20.80 -10.62 -19.92
C GLU A 46 19.51 -11.05 -19.24
N MET A 47 18.96 -12.17 -19.71
CA MET A 47 17.85 -12.85 -19.05
C MET A 47 18.30 -13.39 -17.69
N LEU A 48 17.60 -12.99 -16.63
CA LEU A 48 17.98 -13.32 -15.26
C LEU A 48 16.92 -14.19 -14.60
N GLN A 49 17.35 -15.28 -13.96
CA GLN A 49 16.47 -16.15 -13.20
C GLN A 49 16.59 -15.83 -11.70
N VAL A 50 15.56 -15.20 -11.12
CA VAL A 50 15.51 -14.87 -9.68
C VAL A 50 14.53 -15.80 -8.98
N GLY A 51 15.05 -16.88 -8.38
CA GLY A 51 14.22 -17.93 -7.77
C GLY A 51 13.33 -18.59 -8.82
N ARG A 52 12.01 -18.45 -8.69
CA ARG A 52 11.06 -18.99 -9.68
C ARG A 52 10.70 -17.99 -10.79
N TRP A 53 11.14 -16.72 -10.71
CA TRP A 53 10.70 -15.66 -11.61
C TRP A 53 11.74 -15.41 -12.71
N PRO A 54 11.41 -15.65 -13.99
CA PRO A 54 12.26 -15.26 -15.10
C PRO A 54 12.08 -13.76 -15.36
N LEU A 55 13.18 -13.02 -15.39
CA LEU A 55 13.25 -11.63 -15.82
C LEU A 55 13.85 -11.60 -17.22
N GLU A 56 13.11 -11.06 -18.18
CA GLU A 56 13.64 -10.85 -19.53
C GLU A 56 14.72 -9.76 -19.48
N GLY A 57 15.85 -10.02 -20.15
CA GLY A 57 16.88 -9.00 -20.32
C GLY A 57 16.39 -7.92 -21.28
N GLY A 58 16.80 -6.67 -21.07
CA GLY A 58 16.44 -5.52 -21.90
C GLY A 58 15.17 -4.81 -21.47
N THR A 59 14.49 -5.28 -20.42
CA THR A 59 13.24 -4.69 -19.93
C THR A 59 13.32 -4.26 -18.47
N VAL A 60 14.05 -4.99 -17.64
CA VAL A 60 14.07 -4.81 -16.19
C VAL A 60 15.24 -3.91 -15.77
N THR A 61 15.02 -3.00 -14.82
CA THR A 61 16.04 -2.12 -14.21
C THR A 61 16.57 -2.69 -12.89
N LEU A 62 17.68 -2.14 -12.38
CA LEU A 62 18.20 -2.48 -11.05
C LEU A 62 17.16 -2.26 -9.93
N LEU A 63 16.35 -1.19 -10.02
CA LEU A 63 15.29 -0.92 -9.04
C LEU A 63 14.24 -2.06 -9.03
N THR A 64 13.80 -2.49 -10.22
CA THR A 64 12.86 -3.62 -10.32
C THR A 64 13.50 -4.94 -9.88
N LEU A 65 14.79 -5.14 -10.13
CA LEU A 65 15.55 -6.30 -9.65
C LEU A 65 15.54 -6.36 -8.12
N CYS A 66 15.79 -5.26 -7.41
CA CYS A 66 15.75 -5.22 -5.94
C CYS A 66 14.39 -5.70 -5.40
N ILE A 67 13.29 -5.22 -5.98
CA ILE A 67 11.93 -5.58 -5.57
C ILE A 67 11.66 -7.08 -5.81
N VAL A 68 12.09 -7.60 -6.95
CA VAL A 68 11.91 -9.00 -7.33
C VAL A 68 12.75 -9.92 -6.45
N CYS A 69 14.02 -9.56 -6.18
CA CYS A 69 14.91 -10.29 -5.27
C CYS A 69 14.33 -10.36 -3.86
N ASN A 70 13.85 -9.24 -3.33
CA ASN A 70 13.17 -9.17 -2.03
C ASN A 70 11.97 -10.13 -1.97
N GLY A 71 11.10 -10.09 -2.98
CA GLY A 71 9.93 -10.96 -3.04
C GLY A 71 10.27 -12.45 -3.18
N ALA A 72 11.31 -12.77 -3.96
CA ALA A 72 11.80 -14.14 -4.11
C ALA A 72 12.41 -14.68 -2.79
N TYR A 73 13.14 -13.84 -2.05
CA TYR A 73 13.74 -14.20 -0.76
C TYR A 73 12.68 -14.43 0.31
N THR A 74 11.77 -13.47 0.50
CA THR A 74 10.66 -13.55 1.48
C THR A 74 9.65 -14.66 1.14
N GLY A 75 9.56 -15.06 -0.14
CA GLY A 75 8.68 -16.10 -0.64
C GLY A 75 9.23 -17.53 -0.52
N ARG A 76 10.49 -17.74 -0.09
CA ARG A 76 11.07 -19.08 0.08
C ARG A 76 10.31 -19.85 1.17
N ARG A 77 9.66 -20.95 0.77
CA ARG A 77 8.93 -21.86 1.67
C ARG A 77 9.86 -22.80 2.44
N GLU A 78 11.03 -23.08 1.87
CA GLU A 78 12.02 -24.02 2.38
C GLU A 78 13.29 -23.24 2.64
N MET A 79 13.38 -22.60 3.80
CA MET A 79 14.68 -22.20 4.34
C MET A 79 15.31 -23.43 5.01
N PRO A 80 16.65 -23.56 5.04
CA PRO A 80 17.33 -24.62 5.77
C PRO A 80 16.81 -24.70 7.21
N HIS A 81 17.10 -25.81 7.90
CA HIS A 81 16.58 -26.24 9.22
C HIS A 81 16.73 -25.25 10.40
N TRP A 82 17.10 -24.00 10.14
CA TRP A 82 17.08 -22.88 11.06
C TRP A 82 15.69 -22.73 11.68
N GLY A 83 15.64 -22.55 13.00
CA GLY A 83 14.38 -22.29 13.69
C GLY A 83 13.66 -21.05 13.14
N HIS A 84 12.34 -21.01 13.29
CA HIS A 84 11.47 -19.93 12.77
C HIS A 84 11.97 -18.51 13.15
N GLU A 85 12.59 -18.35 14.33
CA GLU A 85 13.15 -17.07 14.81
C GLU A 85 14.33 -16.58 13.97
N LEU A 86 15.32 -17.45 13.71
CA LEU A 86 16.46 -17.13 12.86
C LEU A 86 16.03 -16.85 11.42
N GLN A 87 15.01 -17.56 10.93
CA GLN A 87 14.42 -17.26 9.62
C GLN A 87 13.80 -15.86 9.57
N MET A 88 13.08 -15.43 10.62
CA MET A 88 12.51 -14.08 10.66
C MET A 88 13.59 -13.00 10.69
N ILE A 89 14.68 -13.22 11.43
CA ILE A 89 15.81 -12.28 11.50
C ILE A 89 16.48 -12.14 10.14
N ALA A 90 16.80 -13.26 9.47
CA ALA A 90 17.43 -13.23 8.14
C ALA A 90 16.54 -12.54 7.08
N ILE A 91 15.23 -12.78 7.12
CA ILE A 91 14.27 -12.09 6.25
C ILE A 91 14.24 -10.59 6.52
N ALA A 92 14.23 -10.18 7.79
CA ALA A 92 14.20 -8.77 8.16
C ALA A 92 15.50 -8.05 7.74
N ASP A 93 16.65 -8.71 7.92
CA ASP A 93 17.95 -8.17 7.52
C ASP A 93 18.05 -7.98 6.01
N TYR A 94 17.66 -9.01 5.23
CA TYR A 94 17.64 -8.91 3.77
C TYR A 94 16.64 -7.86 3.26
N ASP A 95 15.46 -7.74 3.89
CA ASP A 95 14.48 -6.71 3.55
C ASP A 95 15.03 -5.30 3.79
N PHE A 96 15.74 -5.11 4.91
CA PHE A 96 16.39 -3.86 5.24
C PHE A 96 17.49 -3.49 4.24
N GLN A 97 18.36 -4.45 3.87
CA GLN A 97 19.42 -4.24 2.89
C GLN A 97 18.86 -3.91 1.50
N MET A 98 17.84 -4.65 1.04
CA MET A 98 17.19 -4.38 -0.25
C MET A 98 16.53 -3.00 -0.29
N LEU A 99 15.86 -2.59 0.79
CA LEU A 99 15.28 -1.24 0.91
C LEU A 99 16.36 -0.15 0.87
N ALA A 100 17.50 -0.38 1.54
CA ALA A 100 18.63 0.55 1.51
C ALA A 100 19.20 0.69 0.09
N ILE A 101 19.41 -0.41 -0.62
CA ILE A 101 19.86 -0.41 -2.01
C ILE A 101 18.86 0.33 -2.90
N ALA A 102 17.56 0.03 -2.79
CA ALA A 102 16.53 0.72 -3.56
C ALA A 102 16.49 2.22 -3.28
N ARG A 103 16.67 2.64 -2.03
CA ARG A 103 16.77 4.06 -1.66
C ARG A 103 17.97 4.73 -2.32
N MET A 104 19.15 4.11 -2.27
CA MET A 104 20.33 4.66 -2.94
C MET A 104 20.12 4.78 -4.45
N LEU A 105 19.55 3.76 -5.10
CA LEU A 105 19.23 3.82 -6.53
C LEU A 105 18.31 5.01 -6.85
N LEU A 106 17.25 5.21 -6.06
CA LEU A 106 16.31 6.32 -6.23
C LEU A 106 16.95 7.69 -5.97
N GLU A 107 17.81 7.80 -4.96
CA GLU A 107 18.57 9.03 -4.65
C GLU A 107 19.55 9.40 -5.78
N HIS A 108 20.10 8.41 -6.46
CA HIS A 108 20.97 8.58 -7.63
C HIS A 108 20.19 8.70 -8.96
N GLY A 109 18.87 8.89 -8.92
CA GLY A 109 18.05 9.20 -10.10
C GLY A 109 17.41 8.00 -10.80
N ALA A 110 17.28 6.85 -10.12
CA ALA A 110 16.43 5.77 -10.62
C ALA A 110 14.99 6.26 -10.80
N ASP A 111 14.40 6.02 -11.97
CA ASP A 111 13.03 6.39 -12.27
C ASP A 111 12.08 5.35 -11.64
N ALA A 112 11.31 5.79 -10.64
CA ALA A 112 10.32 4.98 -9.95
C ALA A 112 9.11 4.59 -10.82
N ASN A 113 9.02 5.12 -12.05
CA ASN A 113 7.93 4.87 -12.99
C ASN A 113 8.33 4.01 -14.18
N LEU A 114 9.61 3.69 -14.36
CA LEU A 114 10.09 2.98 -15.54
C LEU A 114 9.54 1.55 -15.58
N ASP A 115 8.75 1.25 -16.62
CA ASP A 115 8.14 -0.06 -16.77
C ASP A 115 9.07 -1.09 -17.43
N ASP A 116 8.73 -2.36 -17.26
CA ASP A 116 9.44 -3.49 -17.82
C ASP A 116 9.14 -3.74 -19.32
N GLY A 117 8.73 -2.73 -20.08
CA GLY A 117 8.31 -2.89 -21.49
C GLY A 117 7.03 -3.71 -21.70
N HIS A 118 6.59 -4.48 -20.70
CA HIS A 118 5.27 -5.12 -20.63
C HIS A 118 4.25 -4.23 -19.91
N GLY A 119 4.66 -3.03 -19.50
CA GLY A 119 3.84 -2.04 -18.80
C GLY A 119 3.76 -2.27 -17.28
N VAL A 120 4.61 -3.12 -16.70
CA VAL A 120 4.67 -3.35 -15.26
C VAL A 120 5.70 -2.39 -14.64
N CYS A 121 5.22 -1.43 -13.87
CA CYS A 121 6.09 -0.47 -13.18
C CYS A 121 6.59 -1.00 -11.81
N PRO A 122 7.62 -0.38 -11.20
CA PRO A 122 8.18 -0.80 -9.91
C PRO A 122 7.13 -0.85 -8.79
N LEU A 123 6.20 0.12 -8.76
CA LEU A 123 5.11 0.16 -7.80
C LEU A 123 4.15 -1.04 -7.93
N GLU A 124 3.94 -1.53 -9.16
CA GLU A 124 3.18 -2.75 -9.39
C GLU A 124 3.94 -3.99 -8.93
N TYR A 125 5.25 -4.09 -9.19
CA TYR A 125 6.10 -5.18 -8.68
C TYR A 125 6.04 -5.25 -7.14
N ALA A 126 6.14 -4.12 -6.45
CA ALA A 126 6.01 -4.06 -4.99
C ALA A 126 4.65 -4.62 -4.52
N SER A 127 3.59 -4.41 -5.31
CA SER A 127 2.27 -4.98 -5.02
C SER A 127 2.16 -6.49 -5.25
N GLN A 128 2.99 -7.08 -6.11
CA GLN A 128 2.90 -8.50 -6.46
C GLN A 128 3.86 -9.37 -5.66
N HIS A 129 5.05 -8.85 -5.36
CA HIS A 129 6.18 -9.66 -4.90
C HIS A 129 6.50 -9.46 -3.41
N VAL A 130 6.16 -8.32 -2.81
CA VAL A 130 6.41 -8.09 -1.39
C VAL A 130 5.21 -8.60 -0.59
N PHE A 131 5.28 -9.86 -0.16
CA PHE A 131 4.16 -10.56 0.48
C PHE A 131 3.97 -10.20 1.96
N ARG A 132 5.05 -9.82 2.66
CA ARG A 132 5.03 -9.57 4.12
C ARG A 132 5.20 -8.10 4.51
N ASN A 133 5.99 -7.33 3.76
CA ASN A 133 6.34 -5.94 4.12
C ASN A 133 6.29 -4.97 2.94
N ALA A 134 5.17 -4.95 2.19
CA ALA A 134 5.04 -4.09 1.01
C ALA A 134 4.95 -2.59 1.34
N LEU A 135 4.62 -2.24 2.59
CA LEU A 135 4.39 -0.84 2.99
C LEU A 135 5.65 0.03 2.84
N PRO A 136 6.81 -0.33 3.42
CA PRO A 136 8.04 0.45 3.22
C PRO A 136 8.44 0.63 1.75
N TRP A 137 8.23 -0.39 0.92
CA TRP A 137 8.48 -0.30 -0.53
C TRP A 137 7.53 0.68 -1.22
N PHE A 138 6.25 0.67 -0.84
CA PHE A 138 5.28 1.64 -1.34
C PHE A 138 5.62 3.06 -0.89
N ASP A 139 5.89 3.25 0.40
CA ASP A 139 6.22 4.56 0.95
C ASP A 139 7.48 5.12 0.28
N LEU A 140 8.53 4.30 0.14
CA LEU A 140 9.76 4.68 -0.56
C LEU A 140 9.49 5.06 -2.03
N LEU A 141 8.82 4.22 -2.81
CA LEU A 141 8.55 4.51 -4.22
C LEU A 141 7.68 5.77 -4.39
N LEU A 142 6.66 5.94 -3.54
CA LEU A 142 5.78 7.10 -3.57
C LEU A 142 6.48 8.39 -3.11
N GLU A 143 7.40 8.31 -2.14
CA GLU A 143 8.28 9.43 -1.73
C GLU A 143 9.11 9.95 -2.90
N PHE A 144 9.64 9.05 -3.73
CA PHE A 144 10.43 9.38 -4.92
C PHE A 144 9.59 9.59 -6.20
N GLY A 145 8.29 9.85 -6.06
CA GLY A 145 7.45 10.30 -7.17
C GLY A 145 6.88 9.19 -8.06
N ALA A 146 6.81 7.94 -7.59
CA ALA A 146 6.07 6.90 -8.29
C ALA A 146 4.60 7.30 -8.48
N ASN A 147 4.09 7.11 -9.70
CA ASN A 147 2.74 7.45 -10.07
C ASN A 147 1.74 6.52 -9.34
N PRO A 148 0.88 7.03 -8.46
CA PRO A 148 -0.07 6.20 -7.72
C PRO A 148 -1.28 5.78 -8.58
N ASN A 149 -1.44 6.34 -9.77
CA ASN A 149 -2.57 6.11 -10.69
C ASN A 149 -2.21 5.13 -11.82
N VAL A 150 -1.29 4.20 -11.58
CA VAL A 150 -0.91 3.18 -12.57
C VAL A 150 -2.11 2.31 -12.94
N THR A 151 -2.31 2.13 -14.25
CA THR A 151 -3.26 1.19 -14.83
C THR A 151 -2.59 -0.16 -15.00
N VAL A 152 -3.18 -1.19 -14.41
CA VAL A 152 -2.66 -2.55 -14.38
C VAL A 152 -3.57 -3.47 -15.17
N ARG A 153 -2.98 -4.34 -16.00
CA ARG A 153 -3.71 -5.36 -16.77
C ARG A 153 -4.04 -6.55 -15.86
N ALA A 154 -5.32 -6.88 -15.70
CA ALA A 154 -5.71 -8.07 -14.95
C ALA A 154 -5.42 -9.35 -15.76
N ARG A 155 -4.37 -10.11 -15.42
CA ARG A 155 -4.04 -11.41 -16.07
C ARG A 155 -5.20 -12.43 -16.10
N ALA A 156 -6.19 -12.29 -15.22
CA ALA A 156 -7.34 -13.22 -15.12
C ALA A 156 -8.51 -12.88 -16.07
N SER A 157 -8.52 -11.71 -16.70
CA SER A 157 -9.50 -11.37 -17.74
C SER A 157 -8.92 -10.27 -18.64
N PRO A 158 -8.73 -10.54 -19.94
CA PRO A 158 -8.05 -9.64 -20.87
C PRO A 158 -8.78 -8.30 -21.14
N SER A 159 -9.91 -8.03 -20.48
CA SER A 159 -10.76 -6.86 -20.70
C SER A 159 -10.82 -5.85 -19.53
N PHE A 160 -10.09 -6.08 -18.43
CA PHE A 160 -10.13 -5.18 -17.26
C PHE A 160 -8.76 -4.51 -17.05
N ASP A 161 -8.56 -3.36 -17.67
CA ASP A 161 -7.57 -2.38 -17.18
C ASP A 161 -8.13 -1.77 -15.90
N THR A 162 -7.55 -2.07 -14.75
CA THR A 162 -7.96 -1.50 -13.47
C THR A 162 -6.83 -0.64 -12.91
N THR A 163 -7.13 0.31 -12.04
CA THR A 163 -6.08 1.03 -11.29
C THR A 163 -5.36 0.08 -10.32
N LEU A 164 -4.11 0.35 -9.97
CA LEU A 164 -3.38 -0.39 -8.94
C LEU A 164 -4.16 -0.46 -7.61
N LEU A 165 -4.84 0.64 -7.24
CA LEU A 165 -5.75 0.67 -6.09
C LEU A 165 -6.88 -0.37 -6.22
N GLY A 166 -7.55 -0.41 -7.37
CA GLY A 166 -8.57 -1.42 -7.70
C GLY A 166 -8.03 -2.85 -7.66
N LYS A 167 -6.81 -3.08 -8.15
CA LYS A 167 -6.12 -4.38 -8.05
C LYS A 167 -5.78 -4.74 -6.61
N ILE A 168 -5.31 -3.82 -5.76
CA ILE A 168 -5.03 -4.11 -4.34
C ILE A 168 -6.31 -4.49 -3.60
N ILE A 169 -7.42 -3.81 -3.88
CA ILE A 169 -8.75 -4.13 -3.32
C ILE A 169 -9.25 -5.49 -3.85
N SER A 170 -8.99 -5.80 -5.12
CA SER A 170 -9.44 -7.04 -5.79
C SER A 170 -8.59 -8.26 -5.41
N ASN A 171 -7.27 -8.15 -5.49
CA ASN A 171 -6.31 -9.19 -5.12
C ASN A 171 -6.22 -9.38 -3.60
N GLY A 172 -6.49 -8.31 -2.84
CA GLY A 172 -6.66 -8.33 -1.38
C GLY A 172 -7.93 -9.05 -0.97
N GLY A 173 -8.14 -10.27 -1.47
CA GLY A 173 -9.20 -11.14 -1.02
C GLY A 173 -9.31 -11.14 0.51
N LEU A 174 -10.35 -10.48 1.01
CA LEU A 174 -11.31 -11.12 1.90
C LEU A 174 -11.94 -12.33 1.17
N ARG A 175 -11.10 -13.24 0.66
CA ARG A 175 -11.46 -14.57 0.23
C ARG A 175 -11.66 -15.34 1.52
N MET A 176 -12.78 -15.04 2.17
CA MET A 176 -13.29 -15.75 3.34
C MET A 176 -13.43 -17.22 2.94
N GLY A 177 -12.44 -18.04 3.29
CA GLY A 177 -12.43 -19.47 2.94
C GLY A 177 -11.07 -20.12 2.71
N ARG A 178 -9.95 -19.38 2.59
CA ARG A 178 -8.61 -20.02 2.67
C ARG A 178 -8.08 -20.00 4.10
N ALA A 179 -7.32 -21.04 4.43
CA ALA A 179 -6.67 -21.22 5.73
C ALA A 179 -5.83 -19.98 6.11
N PRO A 180 -5.72 -19.66 7.42
CA PRO A 180 -4.83 -18.61 7.90
C PRO A 180 -3.41 -18.82 7.34
N GLY A 181 -2.83 -17.79 6.73
CA GLY A 181 -1.51 -17.84 6.08
C GLY A 181 -1.50 -17.81 4.55
N GLN A 182 -2.65 -17.63 3.88
CA GLN A 182 -2.74 -17.53 2.41
C GLN A 182 -3.57 -16.28 1.99
N GLY A 183 -2.94 -15.11 1.99
CA GLY A 183 -3.49 -13.81 1.57
C GLY A 183 -2.83 -12.64 2.31
N ARG A 184 -2.89 -11.41 1.77
CA ARG A 184 -2.47 -10.19 2.50
C ARG A 184 -3.42 -9.94 3.68
N ALA A 185 -2.88 -9.57 4.83
CA ALA A 185 -3.71 -9.24 5.98
C ALA A 185 -4.59 -8.02 5.67
N PRO A 186 -5.86 -7.98 6.11
CA PRO A 186 -6.76 -6.83 5.89
C PRO A 186 -6.14 -5.48 6.28
N GLY A 187 -5.36 -5.44 7.37
CA GLY A 187 -4.63 -4.24 7.79
C GLY A 187 -3.53 -3.79 6.80
N GLN A 188 -2.85 -4.72 6.13
CA GLN A 188 -1.86 -4.38 5.10
C GLN A 188 -2.53 -3.80 3.85
N ILE A 189 -3.69 -4.35 3.45
CA ILE A 189 -4.48 -3.84 2.31
C ILE A 189 -4.92 -2.40 2.60
N LEU A 190 -5.39 -2.17 3.82
CA LEU A 190 -5.79 -0.85 4.31
C LEU A 190 -4.61 0.13 4.33
N GLY A 191 -3.44 -0.28 4.83
CA GLY A 191 -2.23 0.53 4.81
C GLY A 191 -1.78 0.91 3.40
N LEU A 192 -1.75 -0.06 2.47
CA LEU A 192 -1.37 0.18 1.08
C LEU A 192 -2.37 1.09 0.36
N ALA A 193 -3.67 0.88 0.58
CA ALA A 193 -4.69 1.75 0.02
C ALA A 193 -4.56 3.18 0.56
N ARG A 194 -4.25 3.35 1.86
CA ARG A 194 -3.96 4.67 2.44
C ARG A 194 -2.74 5.32 1.81
N ALA A 195 -1.62 4.60 1.68
CA ALA A 195 -0.40 5.13 1.06
C ALA A 195 -0.67 5.65 -0.36
N LEU A 196 -1.35 4.86 -1.19
CA LEU A 196 -1.74 5.27 -2.53
C LEU A 196 -2.67 6.51 -2.53
N LEU A 197 -3.69 6.54 -1.69
CA LEU A 197 -4.61 7.68 -1.62
C LEU A 197 -3.90 8.95 -1.12
N ARG A 198 -2.98 8.84 -0.16
CA ARG A 198 -2.12 9.95 0.31
C ARG A 198 -1.27 10.50 -0.83
N ALA A 199 -0.68 9.63 -1.65
CA ALA A 199 0.09 10.02 -2.82
C ALA A 199 -0.76 10.62 -3.96
N GLY A 200 -2.10 10.53 -3.88
CA GLY A 200 -3.00 11.11 -4.86
C GLY A 200 -3.64 10.11 -5.83
N ALA A 201 -3.70 8.83 -5.46
CA ALA A 201 -4.51 7.85 -6.18
C ALA A 201 -5.98 8.29 -6.24
N ARG A 202 -6.58 8.20 -7.43
CA ARG A 202 -7.98 8.52 -7.66
C ARG A 202 -8.86 7.33 -7.30
N ALA A 203 -9.81 7.57 -6.38
CA ALA A 203 -10.76 6.55 -5.91
C ALA A 203 -11.94 6.34 -6.87
N ASP A 204 -12.20 7.29 -7.76
CA ASP A 204 -13.36 7.38 -8.62
C ASP A 204 -13.06 7.16 -10.11
N SER A 205 -11.77 7.07 -10.47
CA SER A 205 -11.36 7.02 -11.88
C SER A 205 -11.96 5.81 -12.60
N PRO A 206 -12.74 6.05 -13.68
CA PRO A 206 -13.33 4.98 -14.45
C PRO A 206 -12.23 4.20 -15.16
N HIS A 207 -12.35 2.89 -15.06
CA HIS A 207 -11.67 1.89 -15.86
C HIS A 207 -12.22 1.95 -17.30
N ASN A 208 -11.52 1.35 -18.26
CA ASN A 208 -11.91 1.37 -19.67
C ASN A 208 -13.29 0.73 -19.95
N ASP A 209 -13.83 -0.05 -19.01
CA ASP A 209 -15.16 -0.68 -19.02
C ASP A 209 -16.22 0.09 -18.20
N GLY A 210 -15.88 1.27 -17.67
CA GLY A 210 -16.75 2.08 -16.82
C GLY A 210 -16.83 1.63 -15.35
N THR A 211 -16.06 0.61 -14.93
CA THR A 211 -15.95 0.23 -13.51
C THR A 211 -14.98 1.16 -12.78
N ASN A 212 -15.01 1.25 -11.45
CA ASN A 212 -14.05 2.07 -10.70
C ASN A 212 -13.78 1.44 -9.32
N PRO A 213 -12.76 1.90 -8.55
CA PRO A 213 -12.45 1.31 -7.25
C PRO A 213 -13.65 1.30 -6.28
N THR A 214 -14.52 2.32 -6.33
CA THR A 214 -15.78 2.34 -5.56
C THR A 214 -16.77 1.25 -5.98
N TRP A 215 -16.89 0.96 -7.28
CA TRP A 215 -17.75 -0.09 -7.81
C TRP A 215 -17.26 -1.47 -7.38
N VAL A 216 -15.94 -1.72 -7.41
CA VAL A 216 -15.35 -2.98 -6.94
C VAL A 216 -15.68 -3.24 -5.47
N LEU A 217 -15.60 -2.22 -4.62
CA LEU A 217 -16.00 -2.30 -3.22
C LEU A 217 -17.49 -2.58 -3.05
N GLU A 218 -18.34 -1.89 -3.82
CA GLU A 218 -19.80 -2.06 -3.74
C GLU A 218 -20.23 -3.46 -4.19
N GLN A 219 -19.63 -4.01 -5.25
CA GLN A 219 -19.87 -5.39 -5.66
C GLN A 219 -19.47 -6.39 -4.57
N ARG A 220 -18.34 -6.15 -3.88
CA ARG A 220 -17.92 -6.98 -2.75
C ARG A 220 -18.86 -6.87 -1.57
N ARG A 221 -19.30 -5.66 -1.22
CA ARG A 221 -20.28 -5.43 -0.14
C ARG A 221 -21.57 -6.19 -0.43
N ARG A 222 -22.11 -6.09 -1.65
CA ARG A 222 -23.30 -6.82 -2.09
C ARG A 222 -23.09 -8.34 -2.08
N GLY A 223 -21.92 -8.82 -2.51
CA GLY A 223 -21.54 -10.23 -2.43
C GLY A 223 -21.53 -10.75 -1.00
N LEU A 224 -20.95 -9.97 -0.05
CA LEU A 224 -20.93 -10.27 1.38
C LEU A 224 -22.33 -10.28 1.99
N GLU A 225 -23.16 -9.29 1.66
CA GLU A 225 -24.56 -9.24 2.12
C GLU A 225 -25.38 -10.43 1.60
N LYS A 226 -25.21 -10.82 0.33
CA LYS A 226 -25.85 -12.02 -0.25
C LYS A 226 -25.37 -13.30 0.43
N TRP A 227 -24.06 -13.43 0.66
CA TRP A 227 -23.47 -14.57 1.36
C TRP A 227 -24.00 -14.67 2.80
N ARG A 228 -24.09 -13.55 3.52
CA ARG A 228 -24.66 -13.47 4.87
C ARG A 228 -26.09 -13.99 4.89
N ARG A 229 -26.96 -13.49 3.99
CA ARG A 229 -28.36 -13.95 3.89
C ARG A 229 -28.46 -15.47 3.64
N ARG A 230 -27.61 -16.03 2.76
CA ARG A 230 -27.58 -17.47 2.47
C ARG A 230 -27.12 -18.31 3.67
N ARG A 231 -26.15 -17.82 4.45
CA ARG A 231 -25.64 -18.52 5.64
C ARG A 231 -26.57 -18.37 6.84
N ASP A 232 -27.20 -17.22 7.02
CA ASP A 232 -28.22 -17.01 8.06
C ASP A 232 -29.44 -17.92 7.83
N LEU A 233 -29.78 -18.22 6.57
CA LEU A 233 -30.78 -19.24 6.21
C LEU A 233 -30.34 -20.66 6.57
N HIS A 234 -29.04 -20.97 6.44
CA HIS A 234 -28.49 -22.31 6.71
C HIS A 234 -28.15 -22.56 8.19
N TRP A 235 -27.93 -21.49 8.97
CA TRP A 235 -27.34 -21.54 10.32
C TRP A 235 -28.33 -21.32 11.47
N LYS A 236 -29.62 -21.04 11.21
CA LYS A 236 -30.67 -21.13 12.26
C LYS A 236 -30.75 -22.51 12.96
N ARG A 237 -29.92 -23.49 12.57
CA ARG A 237 -29.85 -24.85 13.14
C ARG A 237 -28.64 -25.17 14.02
N SER A 238 -27.60 -24.33 14.12
CA SER A 238 -26.42 -24.68 14.94
C SER A 238 -25.99 -23.56 15.87
N VAL A 239 -26.07 -23.86 17.16
CA VAL A 239 -25.67 -22.99 18.26
C VAL A 239 -24.18 -23.25 18.53
N GLN A 240 -23.30 -22.40 18.01
CA GLN A 240 -21.99 -22.19 18.64
C GLN A 240 -21.73 -20.70 18.78
N ARG A 241 -21.85 -20.24 20.03
CA ARG A 241 -21.57 -18.89 20.51
C ARG A 241 -20.06 -18.63 20.38
N GLY A 242 -19.64 -17.53 19.76
CA GLY A 242 -18.31 -16.97 20.06
C GLY A 242 -17.55 -16.20 18.99
N ARG A 243 -17.93 -16.19 17.71
CA ARG A 243 -17.24 -15.35 16.70
C ARG A 243 -18.21 -14.35 16.11
N SER A 244 -17.96 -13.05 16.34
CA SER A 244 -18.73 -12.00 15.69
C SER A 244 -18.62 -12.17 14.16
N HIS A 245 -19.77 -12.18 13.49
CA HIS A 245 -19.89 -12.16 12.03
C HIS A 245 -19.99 -10.74 11.48
N ASP A 246 -19.55 -9.75 12.26
CA ASP A 246 -19.40 -8.39 11.80
C ASP A 246 -18.40 -8.35 10.64
N LEU A 247 -18.63 -7.44 9.68
CA LEU A 247 -17.65 -7.16 8.64
C LEU A 247 -16.30 -6.88 9.31
N ASP A 248 -15.22 -7.37 8.69
CA ASP A 248 -13.87 -7.08 9.17
C ASP A 248 -13.74 -5.56 9.41
N PRO A 249 -13.34 -5.11 10.62
CA PRO A 249 -13.22 -3.69 10.91
C PRO A 249 -12.37 -2.94 9.88
N HIS A 250 -11.30 -3.58 9.39
CA HIS A 250 -10.44 -3.00 8.35
C HIS A 250 -11.16 -2.87 7.01
N PHE A 251 -12.11 -3.77 6.70
CA PHE A 251 -12.93 -3.65 5.49
C PHE A 251 -13.94 -2.50 5.58
N ILE A 252 -14.60 -2.35 6.73
CA ILE A 252 -15.53 -1.23 6.96
C ILE A 252 -14.77 0.09 6.79
N GLU A 253 -13.60 0.16 7.39
CA GLU A 253 -12.77 1.35 7.35
C GLU A 253 -12.24 1.66 5.95
N LEU A 254 -11.72 0.64 5.25
CA LEU A 254 -11.30 0.73 3.84
C LEU A 254 -12.45 1.23 2.95
N SER A 255 -13.66 0.68 3.16
CA SER A 255 -14.84 1.07 2.40
C SER A 255 -15.25 2.51 2.67
N ASN A 256 -15.28 2.94 3.93
CA ASN A 256 -15.59 4.31 4.33
C ASN A 256 -14.55 5.32 3.80
N MET A 257 -13.28 4.94 3.83
CA MET A 257 -12.19 5.75 3.31
C MET A 257 -12.35 5.95 1.80
N ILE A 258 -12.45 4.88 1.01
CA ILE A 258 -12.48 5.00 -0.46
C ILE A 258 -13.73 5.73 -0.94
N THR A 259 -14.91 5.40 -0.37
CA THR A 259 -16.16 6.10 -0.71
C THR A 259 -16.12 7.57 -0.30
N GLY A 260 -15.56 7.87 0.88
CA GLY A 260 -15.40 9.25 1.35
C GLY A 260 -14.41 10.05 0.51
N VAL A 261 -13.31 9.44 0.08
CA VAL A 261 -12.31 10.07 -0.79
C VAL A 261 -12.86 10.31 -2.18
N ALA A 262 -13.60 9.36 -2.74
CA ALA A 262 -14.32 9.55 -3.99
C ALA A 262 -15.32 10.71 -3.90
N ALA A 263 -16.12 10.80 -2.82
CA ALA A 263 -17.06 11.89 -2.62
C ALA A 263 -16.39 13.26 -2.41
N ALA A 264 -15.19 13.29 -1.82
CA ALA A 264 -14.43 14.53 -1.62
C ALA A 264 -13.55 14.92 -2.83
N GLY A 265 -13.33 13.98 -3.77
CA GLY A 265 -12.46 14.10 -4.94
C GLY A 265 -10.96 13.99 -4.66
N SER A 266 -10.51 13.97 -3.40
CA SER A 266 -9.10 13.85 -3.01
C SER A 266 -8.97 13.43 -1.55
N PHE A 267 -7.92 12.68 -1.22
CA PHE A 267 -7.62 12.30 0.17
C PHE A 267 -7.46 13.51 1.09
N LYS A 268 -6.77 14.56 0.63
CA LYS A 268 -6.60 15.81 1.40
C LYS A 268 -7.93 16.50 1.68
N LYS A 269 -8.81 16.58 0.67
CA LYS A 269 -10.17 17.16 0.84
C LYS A 269 -11.04 16.32 1.75
N TRP A 270 -10.92 15.00 1.66
CA TRP A 270 -11.62 14.08 2.55
C TRP A 270 -11.20 14.30 3.99
N LEU A 271 -9.90 14.36 4.29
CA LEU A 271 -9.37 14.67 5.62
C LEU A 271 -9.93 15.99 6.16
N LEU A 272 -9.96 17.04 5.32
CA LEU A 272 -10.48 18.36 5.67
C LEU A 272 -11.99 18.37 5.98
N ARG A 273 -12.78 17.42 5.47
CA ARG A 273 -14.24 17.38 5.67
C ARG A 273 -14.65 17.44 7.14
N ALA A 274 -13.99 16.64 7.99
CA ALA A 274 -14.29 16.62 9.43
C ALA A 274 -13.97 17.97 10.11
N HIS A 275 -12.94 18.67 9.63
CA HIS A 275 -12.63 20.01 10.14
C HIS A 275 -13.72 21.02 9.73
N ILE A 276 -14.15 20.98 8.48
CA ILE A 276 -15.26 21.82 7.98
C ILE A 276 -16.53 21.54 8.80
N ASP A 277 -16.87 20.28 9.04
CA ASP A 277 -18.05 19.89 9.82
C ASP A 277 -17.96 20.42 11.26
N VAL A 278 -16.78 20.37 11.89
CA VAL A 278 -16.54 20.94 13.23
C VAL A 278 -16.70 22.46 13.23
N LEU A 279 -16.18 23.17 12.24
CA LEU A 279 -16.33 24.63 12.11
C LEU A 279 -17.80 25.03 11.90
N ILE A 280 -18.53 24.29 11.07
CA ILE A 280 -19.96 24.50 10.86
C ILE A 280 -20.72 24.32 12.18
N LEU A 281 -20.48 23.20 12.88
CA LEU A 281 -21.14 22.93 14.17
C LEU A 281 -20.84 24.00 15.21
N ARG A 282 -19.60 24.48 15.31
CA ARG A 282 -19.23 25.61 16.19
C ARG A 282 -19.99 26.88 15.84
N THR A 283 -20.06 27.21 14.55
CA THR A 283 -20.80 28.40 14.09
C THR A 283 -22.28 28.29 14.44
N GLN A 284 -22.89 27.11 14.31
CA GLN A 284 -24.28 26.88 14.73
C GLN A 284 -24.44 27.05 16.25
N ILE A 285 -23.48 26.59 17.05
CA ILE A 285 -23.49 26.75 18.51
C ILE A 285 -23.39 28.22 18.91
N GLN A 286 -22.46 28.98 18.32
CA GLN A 286 -22.29 30.42 18.57
C GLN A 286 -23.55 31.22 18.21
N ARG A 287 -24.25 30.82 17.14
CA ARG A 287 -25.51 31.41 16.70
C ARG A 287 -26.73 30.92 17.50
N GLY A 288 -26.54 30.09 18.52
CA GLY A 288 -27.62 29.54 19.34
C GLY A 288 -28.51 28.52 18.62
N ARG A 289 -28.12 28.04 17.44
CA ARG A 289 -28.88 27.08 16.62
C ARG A 289 -28.59 25.62 16.96
N ALA A 290 -27.56 25.36 17.77
CA ALA A 290 -27.20 24.05 18.27
C ALA A 290 -26.64 24.13 19.69
N ALA A 291 -26.75 23.06 20.47
CA ALA A 291 -26.24 22.98 21.83
C ALA A 291 -24.99 22.09 21.93
N LEU A 292 -24.04 22.48 22.79
CA LEU A 292 -22.88 21.65 23.12
C LEU A 292 -23.32 20.38 23.85
N PRO A 293 -22.76 19.20 23.53
CA PRO A 293 -23.05 17.99 24.27
C PRO A 293 -22.64 18.13 25.75
N PRO A 294 -23.46 17.61 26.68
CA PRO A 294 -23.17 17.71 28.11
C PRO A 294 -21.90 16.92 28.47
N ARG A 295 -21.05 17.51 29.33
CA ARG A 295 -19.84 16.86 29.84
C ARG A 295 -20.23 15.70 30.74
N ARG A 296 -19.97 14.46 30.32
CA ARG A 296 -20.19 13.28 31.16
C ARG A 296 -18.87 12.74 31.69
N ARG A 297 -18.70 12.75 33.03
CA ARG A 297 -17.54 12.16 33.72
C ARG A 297 -17.43 10.64 33.53
N ARG A 298 -18.54 9.95 33.25
CA ARG A 298 -18.57 8.52 32.89
C ARG A 298 -19.35 8.31 31.59
N PRO A 299 -18.70 7.86 30.50
CA PRO A 299 -19.38 7.57 29.25
C PRO A 299 -20.34 6.37 29.46
N ARG A 300 -21.64 6.56 29.19
CA ARG A 300 -22.66 5.50 29.21
C ARG A 300 -23.30 5.37 27.84
N GLY A 301 -23.38 4.15 27.31
CA GLY A 301 -23.88 3.85 25.97
C GLY A 301 -22.78 3.61 24.93
N ARG A 302 -23.13 3.00 23.79
CA ARG A 302 -22.18 2.56 22.74
C ARG A 302 -21.31 3.71 22.19
N ASP A 303 -21.88 4.90 22.01
CA ASP A 303 -21.17 6.01 21.35
C ASP A 303 -20.57 7.04 22.33
N ALA A 304 -20.60 6.75 23.63
CA ALA A 304 -20.33 7.78 24.63
C ALA A 304 -18.87 8.28 24.62
N LYS A 305 -17.91 7.44 24.20
CA LYS A 305 -16.53 7.87 23.96
C LYS A 305 -16.43 8.86 22.79
N GLN A 306 -17.08 8.56 21.67
CA GLN A 306 -17.09 9.44 20.47
C GLN A 306 -17.78 10.77 20.77
N ARG A 307 -18.90 10.76 21.49
CA ARG A 307 -19.60 11.99 21.91
C ARG A 307 -18.76 12.85 22.84
N ASN A 308 -18.03 12.24 23.79
CA ASN A 308 -17.11 12.96 24.66
C ASN A 308 -15.91 13.54 23.89
N ALA A 309 -15.37 12.80 22.92
CA ALA A 309 -14.29 13.27 22.06
C ALA A 309 -14.76 14.46 21.19
N LEU A 310 -15.95 14.36 20.57
CA LEU A 310 -16.54 15.46 19.81
C LEU A 310 -16.79 16.69 20.70
N ALA A 311 -17.35 16.49 21.90
CA ALA A 311 -17.57 17.58 22.85
C ALA A 311 -16.26 18.22 23.34
N PHE A 312 -15.18 17.45 23.43
CA PHE A 312 -13.85 17.95 23.71
C PHE A 312 -13.33 18.82 22.57
N VAL A 313 -13.36 18.31 21.33
CA VAL A 313 -12.91 19.03 20.13
C VAL A 313 -13.70 20.33 19.93
N LEU A 314 -15.02 20.30 20.07
CA LEU A 314 -15.87 21.49 19.92
C LEU A 314 -15.55 22.60 20.95
N ARG A 315 -14.98 22.25 22.11
CA ARG A 315 -14.62 23.20 23.18
C ARG A 315 -13.22 23.81 23.05
N GLN A 316 -12.33 23.21 22.25
CA GLN A 316 -10.99 23.77 22.00
C GLN A 316 -11.09 25.05 21.14
N GLY A 317 -10.13 25.98 21.25
CA GLY A 317 -10.03 27.17 20.38
C GLY A 317 -9.59 26.83 18.94
N ASP A 318 -9.55 27.83 18.05
CA ASP A 318 -8.93 27.75 16.70
C ASP A 318 -7.40 27.82 16.80
N ASN A 319 -6.84 26.86 17.50
CA ASN A 319 -5.42 26.71 17.62
C ASN A 319 -5.07 25.44 16.84
N GLY A 320 -3.97 25.43 16.09
CA GLY A 320 -3.55 24.33 15.20
C GLY A 320 -3.55 22.93 15.84
N VAL A 321 -3.70 22.83 17.17
CA VAL A 321 -4.02 21.63 17.94
C VAL A 321 -5.27 20.90 17.43
N VAL A 322 -6.38 21.58 17.14
CA VAL A 322 -7.60 20.90 16.62
C VAL A 322 -7.35 20.31 15.24
N TRP A 323 -6.57 21.02 14.43
CA TRP A 323 -6.14 20.55 13.12
C TRP A 323 -5.27 19.29 13.24
N ASN A 324 -4.23 19.33 14.07
CA ASN A 324 -3.36 18.18 14.34
C ASN A 324 -4.12 16.98 14.89
N ILE A 325 -5.08 17.19 15.78
CA ILE A 325 -5.89 16.10 16.34
C ILE A 325 -6.79 15.51 15.25
N LEU A 326 -7.55 16.31 14.51
CA LEU A 326 -8.50 15.77 13.54
C LEU A 326 -7.80 15.13 12.32
N SER A 327 -6.66 15.67 11.90
CA SER A 327 -5.84 15.05 10.86
C SER A 327 -5.23 13.74 11.36
N PHE A 328 -4.56 13.75 12.52
CA PHE A 328 -3.95 12.56 13.13
C PHE A 328 -4.96 11.43 13.33
N TRP A 329 -6.13 11.70 13.92
CA TRP A 329 -7.11 10.65 14.21
C TRP A 329 -7.68 9.98 12.97
N ARG A 330 -7.72 10.70 11.85
CA ARG A 330 -8.22 10.18 10.58
C ARG A 330 -7.14 9.56 9.71
N ASP A 331 -5.88 9.88 10.01
CA ASP A 331 -4.70 9.33 9.38
C ASP A 331 -4.21 8.04 10.10
N ALA A 332 -4.37 7.98 11.44
CA ALA A 332 -3.87 6.93 12.32
C ALA A 332 -4.87 5.82 12.68
N GLY A 333 -6.18 6.02 12.48
CA GLY A 333 -7.21 4.99 12.68
C GLY A 333 -7.30 4.14 11.44
#